data_AF-A0A9W7G587-F1
#
_entry.id   AF-A0A9W7G587-F1
#
_cell.length_a   1.000
_cell.length_b   1.000
_cell.length_c   1.000
_cell.angle_alpha   90.00
_cell.angle_beta   90.00
_cell.angle_gamma   90.00
#
_symmetry.space_group_name_H-M   'P 1'
#
loop_
_entity.id
_entity.type
_entity.pdbx_description
1 polymer ?
#
loop_
_entity_poly.entity_id
_entity_poly.type
_entity_poly.pdbx_seq_one_letter_code
_entity_poly.pdbx_strand_id
1 'polypeptide(L)'
;MPRKMKGLIAVIFTLSQALISPTPKVVNVCTGKSCRSGGSLQTIESFRLLRGDDSFEVVADGSCTSNCGKGPNVWVNDGRIYNGVDSDEISLLSAILEIEVGTSESPKILSSLEKYVALLSTSHPPPSSFDGIVEVLKSSKFTYALASVLLSRAESYRPICMDSALEDSLAATSCCPTHPRAYRVLADFYEDRHNIKGATEALKKHYDIHPELSKSKLLNEIRKLEES
;
A
#
# COMPACT_ATOMS: atom_id res chain seq x y z
N MET A 1 -12.78 -39.31 -33.44
CA MET A 1 -11.58 -38.98 -32.62
C MET A 1 -11.41 -37.45 -32.62
N PRO A 2 -10.88 -36.85 -31.54
CA PRO A 2 -11.52 -36.03 -30.46
C PRO A 2 -11.60 -34.51 -30.81
N ARG A 3 -12.14 -33.53 -30.05
CA ARG A 3 -12.68 -33.36 -28.67
C ARG A 3 -13.46 -32.00 -28.58
N LYS A 4 -14.45 -31.96 -27.68
CA LYS A 4 -15.06 -30.86 -26.86
C LYS A 4 -14.40 -29.47 -26.92
N MET A 5 -15.13 -28.34 -26.88
CA MET A 5 -15.84 -27.82 -25.69
C MET A 5 -17.08 -26.96 -26.00
N LYS A 6 -18.17 -27.26 -25.28
CA LYS A 6 -19.34 -26.40 -25.01
C LYS A 6 -19.19 -25.82 -23.60
N GLY A 7 -19.67 -24.59 -23.39
CA GLY A 7 -20.27 -24.13 -22.11
C GLY A 7 -19.43 -23.20 -21.23
N LEU A 8 -20.12 -22.19 -20.65
CA LEU A 8 -19.69 -21.18 -19.66
C LEU A 8 -18.74 -20.10 -20.24
N ILE A 9 -19.08 -18.81 -20.40
CA ILE A 9 -19.92 -17.93 -19.59
C ILE A 9 -20.54 -16.86 -20.53
N ALA A 10 -21.82 -17.03 -20.84
CA ALA A 10 -22.75 -15.90 -20.93
C ALA A 10 -23.33 -15.69 -19.52
N VAL A 11 -23.74 -14.46 -19.19
CA VAL A 11 -23.97 -13.89 -17.83
C VAL A 11 -22.65 -13.33 -17.27
N ILE A 12 -22.28 -12.06 -17.42
CA ILE A 12 -22.95 -10.83 -16.94
C ILE A 12 -22.56 -9.70 -17.91
N PHE A 13 -23.34 -9.46 -18.96
CA PHE A 13 -23.17 -8.27 -19.81
C PHE A 13 -24.53 -7.80 -20.32
N THR A 14 -25.46 -7.57 -19.39
CA THR A 14 -26.62 -6.71 -19.64
C THR A 14 -27.30 -6.35 -18.31
N LEU A 15 -27.61 -5.06 -18.19
CA LEU A 15 -28.55 -4.39 -17.29
C LEU A 15 -28.00 -3.68 -16.05
N SER A 16 -28.12 -2.34 -16.15
CA SER A 16 -28.39 -1.40 -15.07
C SER A 16 -27.23 -1.05 -14.14
N GLN A 17 -26.31 -0.21 -14.61
CA GLN A 17 -25.74 0.79 -13.71
C GLN A 17 -26.74 1.94 -13.61
N ALA A 18 -27.78 1.67 -12.81
CA ALA A 18 -28.38 2.68 -11.97
C ALA A 18 -27.27 3.50 -11.31
N LEU A 19 -27.57 4.75 -11.00
CA LEU A 19 -26.80 5.65 -10.15
C LEU A 19 -26.62 5.01 -8.75
N ILE A 20 -25.81 3.96 -8.66
CA ILE A 20 -25.32 3.42 -7.41
C ILE A 20 -24.22 4.40 -7.05
N SER A 21 -24.52 5.34 -6.15
CA SER A 21 -23.47 5.97 -5.36
C SER A 21 -22.57 4.84 -4.90
N PRO A 22 -21.28 4.80 -5.26
CA PRO A 22 -20.43 3.68 -4.88
C PRO A 22 -20.50 3.58 -3.35
N THR A 23 -21.13 2.53 -2.85
CA THR A 23 -21.10 2.23 -1.42
C THR A 23 -19.62 2.19 -1.04
N PRO A 24 -19.17 2.91 0.00
CA PRO A 24 -17.78 2.90 0.40
C PRO A 24 -17.31 1.45 0.52
N LYS A 25 -16.12 1.14 0.00
CA LYS A 25 -15.56 -0.19 0.22
C LYS A 25 -15.37 -0.36 1.73
N VAL A 26 -15.86 -1.47 2.25
CA VAL A 26 -15.75 -1.80 3.67
C VAL A 26 -14.63 -2.84 3.81
N VAL A 27 -13.56 -2.42 4.47
CA VAL A 27 -12.41 -3.24 4.84
C VAL A 27 -12.67 -3.76 6.23
N ASN A 28 -12.96 -5.05 6.32
CA ASN A 28 -13.19 -5.73 7.58
C ASN A 28 -11.89 -6.34 8.06
N VAL A 29 -11.51 -6.07 9.30
CA VAL A 29 -10.33 -6.66 9.94
C VAL A 29 -10.79 -7.59 11.05
N CYS A 30 -10.36 -8.86 10.97
CA CYS A 30 -10.66 -9.86 12.00
C CYS A 30 -10.04 -9.43 13.33
N THR A 31 -10.87 -9.38 14.36
CA THR A 31 -10.54 -9.12 15.76
C THR A 31 -10.81 -10.34 16.65
N GLY A 32 -10.84 -11.54 16.07
CA GLY A 32 -10.85 -12.78 16.82
C GLY A 32 -9.62 -12.90 17.74
N LYS A 33 -9.67 -13.81 18.72
CA LYS A 33 -8.61 -13.95 19.75
C LYS A 33 -7.20 -14.05 19.14
N SER A 34 -7.01 -14.90 18.13
CA SER A 34 -5.70 -15.07 17.47
C SER A 34 -5.26 -13.82 16.71
N CYS A 35 -6.17 -13.15 15.99
CA CYS A 35 -5.84 -11.90 15.29
C CYS A 35 -5.55 -10.74 16.24
N ARG A 36 -6.22 -10.67 17.39
CA ARG A 36 -5.86 -9.70 18.45
C ARG A 36 -4.44 -9.91 18.94
N SER A 37 -4.07 -11.16 19.23
CA SER A 37 -2.68 -11.51 19.55
C SER A 37 -1.72 -11.21 18.41
N GLY A 38 -2.19 -11.29 17.15
CA GLY A 38 -1.43 -10.94 15.96
C GLY A 38 -1.44 -9.45 15.59
N GLY A 39 -2.04 -8.57 16.40
CA GLY A 39 -1.99 -7.12 16.16
C GLY A 39 -3.19 -6.52 15.40
N SER A 40 -4.37 -7.14 15.40
CA SER A 40 -5.54 -6.64 14.64
C SER A 40 -5.92 -5.19 14.93
N LEU A 41 -5.74 -4.73 16.17
CA LEU A 41 -6.01 -3.34 16.54
C LEU A 41 -5.01 -2.39 15.88
N GLN A 42 -3.73 -2.78 15.86
CA GLN A 42 -2.68 -2.07 15.16
C GLN A 42 -2.97 -2.05 13.66
N THR A 43 -3.48 -3.15 13.10
CA THR A 43 -3.85 -3.22 11.68
C THR A 43 -5.01 -2.30 11.34
N ILE A 44 -6.08 -2.29 12.15
CA ILE A 44 -7.21 -1.36 11.98
C ILE A 44 -6.74 0.08 12.03
N GLU A 45 -5.93 0.43 13.04
CA GLU A 45 -5.43 1.78 13.20
C GLU A 45 -4.52 2.18 12.03
N SER A 46 -3.66 1.27 11.59
CA SER A 46 -2.83 1.49 10.41
C SER A 46 -3.69 1.71 9.17
N PHE A 47 -4.72 0.89 8.89
CA PHE A 47 -5.62 1.15 7.76
C PHE A 47 -6.32 2.50 7.88
N ARG A 48 -6.73 2.93 9.07
CA ARG A 48 -7.36 4.25 9.28
C ARG A 48 -6.39 5.40 9.05
N LEU A 49 -5.15 5.26 9.49
CA LEU A 49 -4.09 6.25 9.27
C LEU A 49 -3.66 6.31 7.79
N LEU A 50 -3.72 5.18 7.08
CA LEU A 50 -3.18 5.02 5.73
C LEU A 50 -4.23 5.12 4.61
N ARG A 51 -5.53 5.22 4.91
CA ARG A 51 -6.60 5.24 3.89
C ARG A 51 -6.64 6.48 2.99
N GLY A 52 -5.75 7.46 3.18
CA GLY A 52 -5.75 8.72 2.45
C GLY A 52 -7.08 9.49 2.63
N ASP A 53 -7.67 9.92 1.52
CA ASP A 53 -8.90 10.75 1.44
C ASP A 53 -10.21 10.01 1.81
N ASP A 54 -10.21 9.28 2.94
CA ASP A 54 -11.36 8.47 3.39
C ASP A 54 -11.89 7.49 2.31
N SER A 55 -10.96 7.01 1.47
CA SER A 55 -11.27 6.16 0.32
C SER A 55 -12.08 4.92 0.73
N PHE A 56 -11.76 4.29 1.86
CA PHE A 56 -12.52 3.13 2.37
C PHE A 56 -12.88 3.25 3.86
N GLU A 57 -13.91 2.50 4.26
CA GLU A 57 -14.28 2.33 5.65
C GLU A 57 -13.54 1.14 6.25
N VAL A 58 -13.05 1.27 7.48
CA VAL A 58 -12.35 0.19 8.21
C VAL A 58 -13.20 -0.26 9.39
N VAL A 59 -13.71 -1.48 9.31
CA VAL A 59 -14.60 -2.09 10.30
C VAL A 59 -13.87 -3.18 11.08
N ALA A 60 -14.01 -3.16 12.39
CA ALA A 60 -13.57 -4.25 13.25
C ALA A 60 -14.62 -5.36 13.22
N ASP A 61 -14.24 -6.56 12.79
CA ASP A 61 -15.17 -7.70 12.70
C ASP A 61 -14.66 -8.85 13.59
N GLY A 62 -15.56 -9.53 14.31
CA GLY A 62 -15.23 -10.68 15.15
C GLY A 62 -15.06 -12.00 14.38
N SER A 63 -15.42 -12.02 13.10
CA SER A 63 -15.48 -13.22 12.26
C SER A 63 -14.09 -13.63 11.77
N CYS A 64 -13.63 -14.84 12.10
CA CYS A 64 -12.35 -15.37 11.60
C CYS A 64 -12.60 -16.24 10.36
N THR A 65 -11.84 -15.99 9.29
CA THR A 65 -11.85 -16.77 8.04
C THR A 65 -10.86 -17.94 8.03
N SER A 66 -10.53 -18.47 9.22
CA SER A 66 -9.71 -19.69 9.43
C SER A 66 -8.22 -19.67 9.04
N ASN A 67 -7.55 -18.51 9.07
CA ASN A 67 -6.07 -18.41 8.90
C ASN A 67 -5.39 -17.40 9.85
N CYS A 68 -6.08 -17.07 10.94
CA CYS A 68 -5.71 -16.05 11.92
C CYS A 68 -4.36 -16.28 12.64
N GLY A 69 -3.70 -17.43 12.43
CA GLY A 69 -2.42 -17.79 13.07
C GLY A 69 -1.18 -17.09 12.51
N LYS A 70 -1.31 -16.36 11.39
CA LYS A 70 -0.22 -15.61 10.75
C LYS A 70 -0.35 -14.10 10.91
N GLY A 71 -1.41 -13.63 11.58
CA GLY A 71 -1.76 -12.22 11.68
C GLY A 71 -3.25 -11.98 11.40
N PRO A 72 -3.70 -10.72 11.48
CA PRO A 72 -5.05 -10.30 11.15
C PRO A 72 -5.48 -10.70 9.75
N ASN A 73 -6.68 -11.26 9.63
CA ASN A 73 -7.32 -11.45 8.34
C ASN A 73 -8.07 -10.17 7.96
N VAL A 74 -7.90 -9.73 6.73
CA VAL A 74 -8.53 -8.54 6.17
C VAL A 74 -9.37 -8.98 4.98
N TRP A 75 -10.63 -8.57 4.91
CA TRP A 75 -11.45 -8.83 3.72
C TRP A 75 -12.24 -7.62 3.32
N VAL A 76 -12.51 -7.55 2.03
CA VAL A 76 -13.26 -6.47 1.41
C VAL A 76 -14.66 -6.98 1.14
N ASN A 77 -15.67 -6.11 1.22
CA ASN A 77 -17.06 -6.43 0.90
C ASN A 77 -17.30 -6.93 -0.54
N ASP A 78 -16.27 -6.91 -1.41
CA ASP A 78 -16.28 -7.54 -2.74
C ASP A 78 -15.82 -9.02 -2.77
N GLY A 79 -15.55 -9.62 -1.60
CA GLY A 79 -15.29 -11.05 -1.45
C GLY A 79 -13.81 -11.46 -1.43
N ARG A 80 -12.88 -10.50 -1.56
CA ARG A 80 -11.44 -10.78 -1.45
C ARG A 80 -10.99 -10.88 0.00
N ILE A 81 -10.05 -11.78 0.27
CA ILE A 81 -9.55 -12.10 1.60
C ILE A 81 -8.02 -12.13 1.59
N TYR A 82 -7.41 -11.32 2.45
CA TYR A 82 -5.99 -11.28 2.76
C TYR A 82 -5.79 -11.91 4.15
N ASN A 83 -4.99 -12.96 4.24
CA ASN A 83 -4.82 -13.71 5.48
C ASN A 83 -3.44 -13.44 6.07
N GLY A 84 -3.38 -13.13 7.37
CA GLY A 84 -2.11 -12.95 8.06
C GLY A 84 -1.39 -11.64 7.72
N VAL A 85 -2.13 -10.55 7.57
CA VAL A 85 -1.58 -9.22 7.23
C VAL A 85 -0.71 -8.72 8.38
N ASP A 86 0.58 -8.56 8.15
CA ASP A 86 1.49 -7.92 9.11
C ASP A 86 1.48 -6.39 8.98
N SER A 87 2.24 -5.69 9.82
CA SER A 87 2.30 -4.21 9.85
C SER A 87 2.92 -3.59 8.59
N ASP A 88 3.80 -4.31 7.90
CA ASP A 88 4.58 -3.79 6.79
C ASP A 88 3.78 -3.90 5.48
N GLU A 89 2.95 -4.94 5.37
CA GLU A 89 2.01 -5.15 4.26
C GLU A 89 0.83 -4.17 4.25
N ILE A 90 0.53 -3.48 5.36
CA ILE A 90 -0.63 -2.58 5.47
C ILE A 90 -0.49 -1.38 4.54
N SER A 91 0.73 -0.86 4.38
CA SER A 91 0.97 0.25 3.46
C SER A 91 0.65 -0.18 2.02
N LEU A 92 1.04 -1.39 1.65
CA LEU A 92 0.77 -1.93 0.32
C LEU A 92 -0.74 -2.16 0.11
N LEU A 93 -1.42 -2.74 1.10
CA LEU A 93 -2.87 -2.98 1.03
C LEU A 93 -3.66 -1.68 1.01
N SER A 94 -3.24 -0.65 1.77
CA SER A 94 -3.90 0.66 1.78
C SER A 94 -3.79 1.36 0.43
N ALA A 95 -2.64 1.26 -0.25
CA ALA A 95 -2.49 1.71 -1.63
C ALA A 95 -3.43 0.96 -2.56
N ILE A 96 -3.46 -0.38 -2.51
CA ILE A 96 -4.36 -1.21 -3.32
C ILE A 96 -5.84 -0.82 -3.09
N LEU A 97 -6.22 -0.50 -1.86
CA LEU A 97 -7.60 -0.16 -1.52
C LEU A 97 -7.97 1.29 -1.90
N GLU A 98 -7.07 2.26 -1.73
CA GLU A 98 -7.27 3.65 -2.19
C GLU A 98 -7.50 3.69 -3.70
N ILE A 99 -6.68 2.93 -4.43
CA ILE A 99 -6.75 2.75 -5.88
C ILE A 99 -8.13 2.26 -6.34
N GLU A 100 -8.78 1.43 -5.53
CA GLU A 100 -10.02 0.77 -5.92
C GLU A 100 -11.28 1.54 -5.55
N VAL A 101 -11.14 2.60 -4.74
CA VAL A 101 -12.26 3.46 -4.37
C VAL A 101 -12.21 4.71 -5.22
N GLY A 102 -12.63 4.56 -6.48
CA GLY A 102 -12.51 5.70 -7.37
C GLY A 102 -13.02 5.51 -8.79
N THR A 103 -14.25 5.03 -8.93
CA THR A 103 -15.14 5.39 -10.06
C THR A 103 -14.78 4.87 -11.45
N SER A 104 -15.76 5.02 -12.33
CA SER A 104 -15.79 4.83 -13.79
C SER A 104 -14.71 5.60 -14.58
N GLU A 105 -13.49 5.70 -14.08
CA GLU A 105 -12.41 6.44 -14.72
C GLU A 105 -11.57 5.57 -15.63
N SER A 106 -11.18 6.21 -16.74
CA SER A 106 -10.37 5.76 -17.88
C SER A 106 -9.80 4.33 -17.77
N PRO A 107 -10.14 3.41 -18.69
CA PRO A 107 -9.52 2.07 -18.80
C PRO A 107 -7.98 2.04 -18.70
N LYS A 108 -7.32 3.18 -18.94
CA LYS A 108 -5.87 3.37 -18.75
C LYS A 108 -5.41 3.28 -17.29
N ILE A 109 -6.19 3.79 -16.34
CA ILE A 109 -5.90 3.71 -14.91
C ILE A 109 -5.97 2.23 -14.51
N LEU A 110 -7.10 1.56 -14.73
CA LEU A 110 -7.27 0.12 -14.47
C LEU A 110 -6.15 -0.75 -15.07
N SER A 111 -5.81 -0.56 -16.34
CA SER A 111 -4.72 -1.33 -16.98
C SER A 111 -3.35 -1.06 -16.34
N SER A 112 -3.08 0.16 -15.89
CA SER A 112 -1.83 0.49 -15.20
C SER A 112 -1.78 -0.13 -13.80
N LEU A 113 -2.93 -0.25 -13.15
CA LEU A 113 -3.07 -0.84 -11.83
C LEU A 113 -2.90 -2.37 -11.85
N GLU A 114 -3.48 -3.05 -12.84
CA GLU A 114 -3.25 -4.47 -13.06
C GLU A 114 -1.76 -4.78 -13.30
N LYS A 115 -1.09 -3.91 -14.07
CA LYS A 115 0.36 -4.01 -14.28
C LYS A 115 1.14 -3.82 -12.98
N TYR A 116 0.75 -2.86 -12.14
CA TYR A 116 1.41 -2.68 -10.85
C TYR A 116 1.31 -3.93 -9.97
N VAL A 117 0.13 -4.52 -9.83
CA VAL A 117 -0.09 -5.75 -9.05
C VAL A 117 0.74 -6.91 -9.63
N ALA A 118 0.78 -7.04 -10.95
CA ALA A 118 1.62 -8.04 -11.60
C ALA A 118 3.12 -7.83 -11.34
N LEU A 119 3.59 -6.58 -11.34
CA LEU A 119 4.98 -6.24 -11.05
C LEU A 119 5.37 -6.55 -9.61
N LEU A 120 4.47 -6.34 -8.65
CA LEU A 120 4.71 -6.71 -7.25
C LEU A 120 4.92 -8.21 -7.04
N SER A 121 4.43 -9.04 -7.96
CA SER A 121 4.66 -10.48 -7.96
C SER A 121 6.04 -10.88 -8.53
N THR A 122 6.79 -9.92 -9.08
CA THR A 122 8.12 -10.17 -9.65
C THR A 122 9.22 -9.82 -8.64
N SER A 123 10.24 -10.67 -8.57
CA SER A 123 11.45 -10.37 -7.79
C SER A 123 12.27 -9.34 -8.57
N HIS A 124 12.31 -8.10 -8.07
CA HIS A 124 13.08 -6.96 -8.62
C HIS A 124 12.71 -6.53 -10.05
N PRO A 125 11.51 -5.96 -10.28
CA PRO A 125 11.16 -5.38 -11.58
C PRO A 125 12.11 -4.22 -11.96
N PRO A 126 12.44 -4.04 -13.25
CA PRO A 126 13.28 -2.93 -13.67
C PRO A 126 12.52 -1.59 -13.51
N PRO A 127 13.21 -0.48 -13.17
CA PRO A 127 12.56 0.80 -12.88
C PRO A 127 11.62 1.30 -13.99
N SER A 128 12.01 1.09 -15.26
CA SER A 128 11.21 1.51 -16.42
C SER A 128 9.84 0.82 -16.54
N SER A 129 9.62 -0.29 -15.82
CA SER A 129 8.31 -0.95 -15.76
C SER A 129 7.26 -0.11 -15.05
N PHE A 130 7.68 0.85 -14.24
CA PHE A 130 6.80 1.70 -13.45
C PHE A 130 6.45 3.02 -14.14
N ASP A 131 7.22 3.46 -15.16
CA ASP A 131 7.08 4.80 -15.76
C ASP A 131 5.66 5.08 -16.27
N GLY A 132 5.07 4.12 -17.00
CA GLY A 132 3.70 4.25 -17.49
C GLY A 132 2.66 4.33 -16.38
N ILE A 133 2.91 3.69 -15.23
CA ILE A 133 2.02 3.70 -14.06
C ILE A 133 2.14 5.05 -13.35
N VAL A 134 3.36 5.53 -13.14
CA VAL A 134 3.66 6.83 -12.53
C VAL A 134 3.00 7.97 -13.32
N GLU A 135 3.15 7.99 -14.64
CA GLU A 135 2.56 9.05 -15.48
C GLU A 135 1.03 9.07 -15.41
N VAL A 136 0.40 7.89 -15.36
CA VAL A 136 -1.07 7.80 -15.20
C VAL A 136 -1.49 8.28 -13.81
N LEU A 137 -0.80 7.85 -12.75
CA LEU A 137 -1.16 8.20 -11.37
C LEU A 137 -0.88 9.67 -11.02
N LYS A 138 0.15 10.30 -11.60
CA LYS A 138 0.42 11.76 -11.45
C LYS A 138 -0.76 12.64 -11.84
N SER A 139 -1.56 12.19 -12.80
CA SER A 139 -2.76 12.91 -13.26
C SER A 139 -4.03 12.58 -12.45
N SER A 140 -3.92 11.67 -11.49
CA SER A 140 -5.04 11.17 -10.69
C SER A 140 -5.04 11.76 -9.27
N LYS A 141 -6.12 11.51 -8.53
CA LYS A 141 -6.24 11.86 -7.11
C LYS A 141 -5.64 10.80 -6.16
N PHE A 142 -5.11 9.69 -6.68
CA PHE A 142 -4.62 8.56 -5.88
C PHE A 142 -3.20 8.84 -5.38
N THR A 143 -3.08 9.73 -4.40
CA THR A 143 -1.78 10.22 -3.90
C THR A 143 -1.02 9.14 -3.14
N TYR A 144 -1.71 8.28 -2.40
CA TYR A 144 -1.09 7.20 -1.65
C TYR A 144 -0.59 6.10 -2.59
N ALA A 145 -1.36 5.77 -3.62
CA ALA A 145 -0.97 4.90 -4.73
C ALA A 145 0.27 5.39 -5.45
N LEU A 146 0.28 6.67 -5.84
CA LEU A 146 1.40 7.30 -6.52
C LEU A 146 2.67 7.21 -5.66
N ALA A 147 2.57 7.54 -4.38
CA ALA A 147 3.68 7.41 -3.44
C ALA A 147 4.19 5.96 -3.36
N SER A 148 3.31 4.97 -3.25
CA SER A 148 3.71 3.55 -3.20
C SER A 148 4.43 3.09 -4.48
N VAL A 149 3.94 3.47 -5.66
CA VAL A 149 4.59 3.15 -6.95
C VAL A 149 5.96 3.82 -7.05
N LEU A 150 6.07 5.09 -6.65
CA LEU A 150 7.35 5.81 -6.62
C LEU A 150 8.36 5.13 -5.70
N LEU A 151 7.94 4.67 -4.51
CA LEU A 151 8.82 3.95 -3.59
C LEU A 151 9.29 2.60 -4.16
N SER A 152 8.40 1.83 -4.79
CA SER A 152 8.80 0.60 -5.49
C SER A 152 9.80 0.88 -6.61
N ARG A 153 9.59 1.95 -7.39
CA ARG A 153 10.52 2.35 -8.45
C ARG A 153 11.86 2.83 -7.87
N ALA A 154 11.85 3.56 -6.76
CA ALA A 154 13.04 3.99 -6.05
C ALA A 154 13.89 2.79 -5.57
N GLU A 155 13.25 1.78 -4.99
CA GLU A 155 13.92 0.54 -4.56
C GLU A 155 14.55 -0.20 -5.75
N SER A 156 13.88 -0.24 -6.91
CA SER A 156 14.45 -0.77 -8.15
C SER A 156 15.61 0.07 -8.69
N TYR A 157 15.60 1.39 -8.46
CA TYR A 157 16.71 2.28 -8.82
C TYR A 157 17.91 2.19 -7.87
N ARG A 158 17.70 1.84 -6.59
CA ARG A 158 18.75 1.81 -5.56
C ARG A 158 20.07 1.16 -5.99
N PRO A 159 20.09 -0.03 -6.63
CA PRO A 159 21.35 -0.65 -7.07
C PRO A 159 21.92 -0.08 -8.39
N ILE A 160 21.19 0.80 -9.08
CA ILE A 160 21.52 1.30 -10.44
C ILE A 160 21.92 2.77 -10.41
N CYS A 161 21.06 3.62 -9.85
CA CYS A 161 21.19 5.08 -9.85
C CYS A 161 20.61 5.65 -8.55
N MET A 162 21.49 5.95 -7.59
CA MET A 162 21.08 6.46 -6.28
C MET A 162 20.39 7.83 -6.35
N ASP A 163 20.77 8.70 -7.29
CA ASP A 163 20.11 10.02 -7.47
C ASP A 163 18.65 9.86 -7.89
N SER A 164 18.37 8.99 -8.87
CA SER A 164 17.00 8.72 -9.32
C SER A 164 16.16 8.05 -8.22
N ALA A 165 16.78 7.16 -7.42
CA ALA A 165 16.11 6.55 -6.28
C ALA A 165 15.70 7.59 -5.22
N LEU A 166 16.60 8.53 -4.92
CA LEU A 166 16.32 9.62 -3.99
C LEU A 166 15.26 10.59 -4.52
N GLU A 167 15.28 10.92 -5.81
CA GLU A 167 14.27 11.77 -6.46
C GLU A 167 12.87 11.18 -6.33
N ASP A 168 12.70 9.88 -6.61
CA ASP A 168 11.42 9.18 -6.46
C ASP A 168 10.96 9.15 -4.99
N SER A 169 11.88 8.92 -4.05
CA SER A 169 11.55 8.92 -2.63
C SER A 169 11.09 10.30 -2.14
N LEU A 170 11.75 11.38 -2.57
CA LEU A 170 11.35 12.75 -2.28
C LEU A 170 9.99 13.09 -2.91
N ALA A 171 9.76 12.68 -4.17
CA ALA A 171 8.48 12.84 -4.84
C ALA A 171 7.35 12.13 -4.08
N ALA A 172 7.59 10.92 -3.57
CA ALA A 172 6.64 10.17 -2.76
C ALA A 172 6.25 10.92 -1.46
N THR A 173 7.23 11.47 -0.73
CA THR A 173 6.95 12.27 0.48
C THR A 173 6.22 13.59 0.15
N SER A 174 6.45 14.15 -1.03
CA SER A 174 5.82 15.39 -1.47
C SER A 174 4.36 15.17 -1.89
N CYS A 175 4.07 14.08 -2.61
CA CYS A 175 2.71 13.78 -3.07
C CYS A 175 1.82 13.20 -1.96
N CYS A 176 2.39 12.45 -1.02
CA CYS A 176 1.67 11.91 0.13
C CYS A 176 2.46 12.14 1.44
N PRO A 177 2.32 13.33 2.06
CA PRO A 177 3.05 13.69 3.28
C PRO A 177 2.70 12.84 4.51
N THR A 178 1.62 12.05 4.45
CA THR A 178 1.17 11.13 5.50
C THR A 178 1.61 9.69 5.24
N HIS A 179 2.40 9.41 4.20
CA HIS A 179 2.85 8.05 3.89
C HIS A 179 4.08 7.66 4.74
N PRO A 180 3.96 6.85 5.80
CA PRO A 180 5.08 6.54 6.69
C PRO A 180 6.26 5.89 5.98
N ARG A 181 5.98 4.89 5.12
CA ARG A 181 7.03 4.17 4.39
C ARG A 181 7.85 5.11 3.52
N ALA A 182 7.28 6.21 3.01
CA ALA A 182 8.02 7.15 2.19
C ALA A 182 9.17 7.79 2.97
N TYR A 183 8.90 8.20 4.22
CA TYR A 183 9.94 8.73 5.11
C TYR A 183 10.92 7.67 5.59
N ARG A 184 10.47 6.42 5.80
CA ARG A 184 11.36 5.33 6.15
C ARG A 184 12.37 5.04 5.03
N VAL A 185 11.87 4.88 3.81
CA VAL A 185 12.70 4.65 2.62
C VAL A 185 13.62 5.84 2.34
N LEU A 186 13.12 7.07 2.53
CA LEU A 186 13.92 8.29 2.41
C LEU A 186 15.07 8.33 3.43
N ALA A 187 14.82 7.90 4.66
CA ALA A 187 15.85 7.79 5.68
C ALA A 187 16.94 6.80 5.27
N ASP A 188 16.55 5.60 4.81
CA ASP A 188 17.51 4.59 4.34
C ASP A 188 18.37 5.14 3.18
N PHE A 189 17.80 5.91 2.26
CA PHE A 189 18.56 6.57 1.18
C PHE A 189 19.49 7.68 1.67
N TYR A 190 19.10 8.44 2.70
CA TYR A 190 19.98 9.42 3.31
C TYR A 190 21.13 8.77 4.06
N GLU A 191 20.89 7.65 4.75
CA GLU A 191 21.94 6.86 5.39
C GLU A 191 22.94 6.31 4.38
N ASP A 192 22.46 5.75 3.26
CA ASP A 192 23.32 5.29 2.16
C ASP A 192 24.24 6.40 1.60
N ARG A 193 23.83 7.68 1.75
CA ARG A 193 24.61 8.86 1.36
C ARG A 193 25.42 9.50 2.48
N HIS A 194 25.45 8.87 3.65
CA HIS A 194 26.03 9.44 4.87
C HIS A 194 25.44 10.82 5.25
N ASN A 195 24.21 11.12 4.82
CA ASN A 195 23.46 12.30 5.23
C ASN A 195 22.68 12.00 6.52
N ILE A 196 23.40 11.88 7.63
CA ILE A 196 22.84 11.51 8.94
C ILE A 196 21.74 12.46 9.40
N LYS A 197 21.91 13.77 9.12
CA LYS A 197 20.90 14.79 9.43
C LYS A 197 19.59 14.53 8.68
N GLY A 198 19.67 14.30 7.36
CA GLY A 198 18.51 14.00 6.54
C GLY A 198 17.82 12.70 6.98
N ALA A 199 18.60 11.65 7.27
CA ALA A 199 18.07 10.38 7.76
C ALA A 199 17.30 10.56 9.08
N THR A 200 17.88 11.28 10.03
CA THR A 200 17.28 11.59 11.32
C THR A 200 15.98 12.38 11.17
N GLU A 201 15.97 13.42 10.34
CA GLU A 201 14.76 14.23 10.06
C GLU A 201 13.65 13.39 9.44
N ALA A 202 13.99 12.51 8.49
CA ALA A 202 13.04 11.60 7.87
C ALA A 202 12.49 10.56 8.86
N LEU A 203 13.32 9.94 9.71
CA LEU A 203 12.85 9.01 10.75
C LEU A 203 11.96 9.69 11.80
N LYS A 204 12.25 10.96 12.16
CA LYS A 204 11.36 11.75 13.03
C LYS A 204 10.01 11.98 12.39
N LYS A 205 9.96 12.31 11.09
CA LYS A 205 8.70 12.42 10.34
C LYS A 205 7.95 11.09 10.28
N HIS A 206 8.65 9.99 10.03
CA HIS A 206 8.06 8.66 10.09
C HIS A 206 7.43 8.37 11.46
N TYR A 207 8.12 8.72 12.55
CA TYR A 207 7.62 8.60 13.92
C TYR A 207 6.40 9.48 14.19
N ASP A 208 6.41 10.73 13.74
CA ASP A 208 5.33 11.70 13.97
C ASP A 208 4.01 11.23 13.32
N ILE A 209 4.08 10.54 12.18
CA ILE A 209 2.90 10.00 11.48
C ILE A 209 2.41 8.71 12.17
N HIS A 210 3.32 7.85 12.65
CA HIS A 210 2.96 6.56 13.25
C HIS A 210 3.66 6.30 14.61
N PRO A 211 3.33 7.07 15.66
CA PRO A 211 3.99 6.96 16.96
C PRO A 211 3.74 5.59 17.63
N GLU A 212 2.60 4.96 17.33
CA GLU A 212 2.17 3.69 17.93
C GLU A 212 2.82 2.45 17.31
N LEU A 213 3.33 2.53 16.06
CA LEU A 213 3.80 1.34 15.35
C LEU A 213 5.25 0.96 15.66
N SER A 214 6.06 1.87 16.21
CA SER A 214 7.52 1.64 16.29
C SER A 214 8.25 2.39 17.41
N LYS A 215 7.53 2.84 18.45
CA LYS A 215 8.05 3.79 19.46
C LYS A 215 9.43 3.44 20.02
N SER A 216 9.64 2.22 20.53
CA SER A 216 10.92 1.88 21.19
C SER A 216 12.06 1.60 20.20
N LYS A 217 11.79 0.94 19.06
CA LYS A 217 12.83 0.58 18.09
C LYS A 217 13.32 1.80 17.32
N LEU A 218 12.38 2.59 16.81
CA LEU A 218 12.67 3.76 15.98
C LEU A 218 13.34 4.89 16.78
N LEU A 219 12.91 5.15 18.02
CA LEU A 219 13.58 6.15 18.87
C LEU A 219 15.01 5.74 19.22
N ASN A 220 15.26 4.45 19.41
CA ASN A 220 16.61 3.94 19.63
C ASN A 220 17.49 4.08 18.37
N GLU A 221 16.92 3.88 17.19
CA GLU A 221 17.59 4.07 15.91
C GLU A 221 17.94 5.53 15.65
N ILE A 222 16.97 6.45 15.84
CA ILE A 222 17.18 7.91 15.78
C ILE A 222 18.32 8.32 16.70
N ARG A 223 18.31 7.88 17.96
CA ARG A 223 19.37 8.20 18.93
C ARG A 223 20.75 7.71 18.47
N LYS A 224 20.84 6.50 17.92
CA LYS A 224 22.11 5.94 17.43
C LYS A 224 22.68 6.73 16.26
N LEU A 225 21.82 7.22 15.36
CA LEU A 225 22.24 8.07 14.25
C LEU A 225 22.69 9.46 14.75
N GLU A 226 22.03 10.02 15.76
CA GLU A 226 22.46 11.30 16.36
C GLU A 226 23.81 11.20 17.10
N GLU A 227 24.20 10.00 17.52
CA GLU A 227 25.46 9.71 18.21
C GLU A 227 26.63 9.37 17.25
N SER A 228 26.37 9.15 15.95
CA SER A 228 27.37 8.79 14.93
C SER A 228 27.94 9.99 14.18
#